data_AF-L1IH16-F1
#
_entry.id   AF-L1IH16-F1
#
_cell.length_a   1.000
_cell.length_b   1.000
_cell.length_c   1.000
_cell.angle_alpha   90.00
_cell.angle_beta   90.00
_cell.angle_gamma   90.00
#
_symmetry.space_group_name_H-M   'P 1'
#
loop_
_entity.id
_entity.type
_entity.pdbx_description
1 polymer ?
#
loop_
_entity_poly.entity_id
_entity_poly.type
_entity_poly.pdbx_seq_one_letter_code
_entity_poly.pdbx_strand_id
1 'polypeptide(L)' 'QWTAEEHERFLEALEKYGSQSTRQSTDSGRVFVGLGNGVAKQIAAYVKTRSVLQVRSHAQKFFLK' A
#
# COMPACT_ATOMS: atom_id res chain seq x y z
N GLN A 1 4.57 2.25 14.51
CA GLN A 1 5.26 1.00 14.11
C GLN A 1 4.18 0.03 13.63
N TRP A 2 4.42 -0.77 12.59
CA TRP A 2 3.44 -1.77 12.12
C TRP A 2 3.71 -3.10 12.81
N THR A 3 2.66 -3.73 13.35
CA THR A 3 2.78 -5.10 13.88
C THR A 3 2.79 -6.11 12.73
N ALA A 4 3.18 -7.36 13.03
CA ALA A 4 3.14 -8.44 12.03
C ALA A 4 1.72 -8.65 11.48
N GLU A 5 0.72 -8.68 12.37
CA GLU A 5 -0.70 -8.85 12.02
C GLU A 5 -1.23 -7.69 11.16
N GLU A 6 -0.86 -6.45 11.49
CA GLU A 6 -1.26 -5.29 10.68
C GLU A 6 -0.60 -5.32 9.30
N HIS A 7 0.66 -5.74 9.25
CA HIS A 7 1.39 -5.86 8.00
C HIS A 7 0.80 -6.96 7.12
N GLU A 8 0.44 -8.11 7.69
CA GLU A 8 -0.23 -9.21 6.99
C GLU A 8 -1.56 -8.76 6.39
N ARG A 9 -2.42 -8.09 7.19
CA ARG A 9 -3.68 -7.52 6.69
C ARG A 9 -3.47 -6.48 5.59
N PHE A 10 -2.37 -5.74 5.65
CA PHE A 10 -2.00 -4.80 4.59
C PHE A 10 -1.61 -5.52 3.30
N LEU A 11 -0.89 -6.64 3.38
CA LEU A 11 -0.54 -7.47 2.23
C LEU A 11 -1.79 -8.13 1.61
N GLU A 12 -2.68 -8.68 2.44
CA GLU A 12 -3.97 -9.21 1.98
C GLU A 12 -4.80 -8.14 1.26
N ALA A 13 -4.89 -6.93 1.86
CA ALA A 13 -5.62 -5.83 1.26
C ALA A 13 -4.95 -5.34 -0.04
N LEU A 14 -3.62 -5.36 -0.10
CA LEU A 14 -2.87 -5.06 -1.32
C LEU A 14 -3.15 -6.07 -2.42
N GLU A 15 -3.21 -7.35 -2.11
CA GLU A 15 -3.55 -8.39 -3.09
C GLU A 15 -5.02 -8.25 -3.54
N LYS A 16 -5.91 -7.98 -2.60
CA LYS A 16 -7.35 -7.87 -2.84
C LYS A 16 -7.76 -6.62 -3.62
N TYR A 17 -7.15 -5.48 -3.33
CA TYR A 17 -7.52 -4.17 -3.90
C TYR A 17 -6.45 -3.57 -4.82
N GLY A 18 -5.22 -4.11 -4.81
CA GLY A 18 -4.14 -3.67 -5.69
C GLY A 18 -4.39 -4.17 -7.11
N SER A 19 -4.47 -3.24 -8.06
CA SER A 19 -4.43 -3.57 -9.48
C SER A 19 -3.01 -4.01 -9.86
N GLN A 20 -2.84 -4.85 -10.89
CA GLN A 20 -1.52 -5.24 -11.40
C GLN A 20 -0.64 -4.02 -11.79
N SER A 21 -1.24 -2.84 -12.00
CA SER A 21 -0.56 -1.57 -12.24
C SER A 21 0.27 -1.05 -11.05
N THR A 22 0.04 -1.50 -9.82
CA THR A 22 0.85 -1.08 -8.65
C THR A 22 2.31 -1.56 -8.71
N ARG A 23 2.63 -2.48 -9.63
CA ARG A 23 3.98 -3.06 -9.85
C ARG A 23 4.78 -2.37 -10.95
N GLN A 24 4.35 -1.22 -11.47
CA GLN A 24 5.09 -0.55 -12.54
C GLN A 24 6.22 0.32 -11.98
N SER A 25 7.44 -0.23 -12.02
CA SER A 25 8.67 0.56 -12.02
C SER A 25 8.64 1.49 -13.23
N THR A 26 8.57 2.80 -12.99
CA THR A 26 8.75 3.76 -14.09
C THR A 26 10.23 3.78 -14.48
N ASP A 27 10.51 3.86 -15.78
CA ASP A 27 11.86 3.97 -16.36
C ASP A 27 12.68 5.14 -15.77
N SER A 28 11.98 6.17 -15.27
CA SER A 28 12.54 7.38 -14.64
C SER A 28 13.07 7.21 -13.21
N GLY A 29 13.13 6.01 -12.65
CA GLY A 29 13.67 5.75 -11.29
C GLY A 29 12.82 6.32 -10.13
N ARG A 30 11.70 7.00 -10.43
CA ARG A 30 10.69 7.39 -9.44
C ARG A 30 9.67 6.26 -9.32
N VAL A 31 9.82 5.45 -8.28
CA VAL A 31 8.83 4.44 -7.91
C VAL A 31 7.61 5.15 -7.34
N PHE A 32 6.59 5.37 -8.17
CA PHE A 32 5.29 5.78 -7.68
C PHE A 32 4.59 4.51 -7.18
N VAL A 33 4.49 4.36 -5.87
CA VAL A 33 3.65 3.34 -5.22
C VAL A 33 2.19 3.72 -5.43
N GLY A 34 1.76 3.69 -6.69
CA GLY A 34 0.44 4.09 -7.13
C GLY A 34 -0.62 3.13 -6.63
N LEU A 35 -0.82 3.09 -5.32
CA LEU A 35 -2.10 2.78 -4.70
C LEU A 35 -3.07 3.80 -5.32
N GLY A 36 -3.65 3.43 -6.47
CA GLY A 36 -4.44 4.32 -7.31
C GLY A 36 -5.53 5.03 -6.52
N ASN A 37 -6.19 6.01 -7.14
CA ASN A 37 -7.18 6.83 -6.44
C ASN A 37 -8.23 5.94 -5.73
N GLY A 38 -8.23 5.94 -4.40
CA GLY A 38 -9.11 5.11 -3.57
C GLY A 38 -8.55 3.77 -3.05
N VAL A 39 -7.46 3.21 -3.58
CA VAL A 39 -6.91 1.92 -3.08
C VAL A 39 -6.41 2.05 -1.65
N ALA A 40 -5.66 3.11 -1.33
CA ALA A 40 -5.21 3.36 0.03
C ALA A 40 -6.38 3.54 1.03
N LYS A 41 -7.53 4.03 0.56
CA LYS A 41 -8.76 4.15 1.35
C LYS A 41 -9.38 2.78 1.64
N GLN A 42 -9.40 1.89 0.65
CA GLN A 42 -9.88 0.51 0.82
C GLN A 42 -8.96 -0.29 1.75
N ILE A 43 -7.65 -0.16 1.59
CA ILE A 43 -6.67 -0.81 2.48
C ILE A 43 -6.80 -0.29 3.91
N ALA A 44 -6.91 1.03 4.10
CA ALA A 44 -7.16 1.61 5.43
C ALA A 44 -8.44 1.05 6.07
N ALA A 45 -9.52 0.95 5.29
CA ALA A 45 -10.78 0.37 5.75
C ALA A 45 -10.67 -1.14 6.09
N TYR A 46 -9.83 -1.89 5.37
CA TYR A 46 -9.61 -3.31 5.62
C TYR A 46 -8.72 -3.58 6.83
N VAL A 47 -7.62 -2.83 6.97
CA VAL A 47 -6.71 -2.93 8.11
C VAL A 47 -7.37 -2.42 9.40
N LYS A 48 -8.32 -1.48 9.29
CA LYS A 48 -9.14 -0.88 10.36
C LYS A 48 -8.36 -0.07 11.41
N THR A 49 -7.06 -0.31 11.60
CA THR A 49 -6.22 0.34 12.62
C THR A 49 -5.31 1.45 12.08
N ARG A 50 -5.35 1.69 10.76
CA ARG A 50 -4.41 2.59 10.07
C ARG A 50 -5.16 3.58 9.19
N SER A 51 -4.74 4.84 9.21
CA SER A 51 -5.28 5.88 8.34
C SER A 51 -4.73 5.75 6.92
N VAL A 52 -5.43 6.36 5.96
CA VAL A 52 -5.02 6.39 4.55
C VAL A 52 -3.58 6.92 4.38
N LEU A 53 -3.20 7.92 5.17
CA LEU A 53 -1.86 8.51 5.13
C LEU A 53 -0.80 7.56 5.67
N GLN A 54 -1.10 6.84 6.76
CA GLN A 54 -0.21 5.83 7.33
C GLN A 54 -0.01 4.65 6.37
N VAL A 55 -1.07 4.20 5.71
CA VAL A 55 -1.03 3.17 4.67
C VAL A 55 -0.13 3.61 3.51
N ARG A 56 -0.26 4.86 3.03
CA ARG A 56 0.60 5.40 1.97
C ARG A 56 2.07 5.45 2.38
N SER A 57 2.37 5.95 3.58
CA SER A 57 3.74 6.03 4.09
C SER A 57 4.37 4.65 4.29
N HIS A 58 3.57 3.68 4.76
CA HIS A 58 4.02 2.29 4.89
C HIS A 58 4.29 1.64 3.54
N ALA A 59 3.36 1.77 2.60
CA ALA A 59 3.52 1.28 1.23
C ALA A 59 4.77 1.89 0.58
N GLN A 60 4.97 3.20 0.71
CA GLN A 60 6.16 3.88 0.22
C GLN A 60 7.43 3.23 0.78
N LYS A 61 7.54 3.08 2.10
CA LYS A 61 8.70 2.43 2.74
C LYS A 61 8.87 0.96 2.34
N PHE A 62 7.78 0.24 2.11
CA PHE A 62 7.79 -1.18 1.74
C PHE A 62 8.29 -1.39 0.31
N PHE A 63 7.88 -0.55 -0.64
CA PHE A 63 8.23 -0.70 -2.07
C PHE A 63 9.48 0.08 -2.51
N LEU A 64 9.94 1.08 -1.74
CA LEU A 64 11.21 1.79 -2.01
C LEU A 64 12.44 1.09 -1.40
N LYS A 65 12.25 -0.10 -0.79
CA LYS A 65 13.32 -0.87 -0.16
C LYS A 65 13.70 -2.07 -1.02
#